data_AF-A0A4Z1CDM9-F1
#
_entry.id   AF-A0A4Z1CDM9-F1
#
_cell.length_a   1.000
_cell.length_b   1.000
_cell.length_c   1.000
_cell.angle_alpha   90.00
_cell.angle_beta   90.00
_cell.angle_gamma   90.00
#
_symmetry.space_group_name_H-M   'P 1'
#
loop_
_entity.id
_entity.type
_entity.pdbx_description
1 polymer ?
#
loop_
_entity_poly.entity_id
_entity_poly.type
_entity_poly.pdbx_seq_one_letter_code
_entity_poly.pdbx_strand_id
1 'polypeptide(L)'
;SFCGRFLDDIVPDPGAYQQVADNYARARAVGHVIRDEESTEGFDAAPLTFFETTISPLVARDGNTVYICGISRDITARRSAELALKQTNERLA
;
A
#
# COMPACT_ATOMS: atom_id res chain seq x y z
N SER A 1 14.73 10.88 5.13
CA SER A 1 15.05 10.31 3.80
C SER A 1 15.11 8.80 3.93
N PHE A 2 14.37 8.05 3.11
CA PHE A 2 14.25 6.59 3.17
C PHE A 2 15.18 5.86 2.19
N CYS A 3 15.92 6.58 1.35
CA CYS A 3 16.83 5.99 0.37
C CYS A 3 17.92 5.14 1.05
N GLY A 4 18.14 3.92 0.56
CA GLY A 4 19.16 2.99 1.07
C GLY A 4 18.76 2.20 2.31
N ARG A 5 17.52 2.38 2.82
CA ARG A 5 16.97 1.60 3.93
C ARG A 5 16.22 0.38 3.42
N PHE A 6 16.17 -0.66 4.24
CA PHE A 6 15.34 -1.82 3.96
C PHE A 6 13.88 -1.57 4.34
N LEU A 7 12.96 -2.42 3.86
CA LEU A 7 11.53 -2.22 4.08
C LEU A 7 11.15 -2.30 5.57
N ASP A 8 11.80 -3.17 6.32
CA ASP A 8 11.64 -3.33 7.78
C ASP A 8 12.11 -2.10 8.58
N ASP A 9 13.10 -1.35 8.08
CA ASP A 9 13.48 -0.04 8.65
C ASP A 9 12.41 1.04 8.46
N ILE A 10 11.51 0.86 7.49
CA ILE A 10 10.49 1.83 7.08
C ILE A 10 9.11 1.44 7.65
N VAL A 11 8.82 0.14 7.68
CA VAL A 11 7.57 -0.45 8.15
C VAL A 11 7.91 -1.41 9.30
N PRO A 12 8.04 -0.90 10.54
CA PRO A 12 8.48 -1.70 11.69
C PRO A 12 7.38 -2.62 12.25
N ASP A 13 6.11 -2.37 11.93
CA ASP A 13 5.01 -3.27 12.30
C ASP A 13 5.12 -4.59 11.51
N PRO A 14 5.24 -5.76 12.17
CA PRO A 14 5.44 -7.03 11.47
C PRO A 14 4.28 -7.43 10.57
N GLY A 15 3.04 -7.08 10.93
CA GLY A 15 1.85 -7.40 10.14
C GLY A 15 1.81 -6.60 8.83
N ALA A 16 1.98 -5.28 8.95
CA ALA A 16 2.07 -4.37 7.82
C ALA A 16 3.27 -4.70 6.91
N TYR A 17 4.44 -5.00 7.51
CA TYR A 17 5.61 -5.46 6.77
C TYR A 17 5.29 -6.68 5.91
N GLN A 18 4.68 -7.71 6.51
CA GLN A 18 4.38 -8.95 5.80
C GLN A 18 3.39 -8.69 4.64
N GLN A 19 2.37 -7.86 4.87
CA GLN A 19 1.42 -7.49 3.82
C GLN A 19 2.10 -6.81 2.63
N VAL A 20 2.94 -5.81 2.88
CA VAL A 20 3.67 -5.09 1.82
C VAL A 20 4.66 -6.02 1.11
N ALA A 21 5.36 -6.87 1.85
CA ALA A 21 6.29 -7.85 1.29
C ALA A 21 5.59 -8.88 0.39
N ASP A 22 4.42 -9.38 0.80
CA ASP A 22 3.60 -10.31 0.02
C ASP A 22 3.12 -9.65 -1.27
N ASN A 23 2.74 -8.37 -1.21
CA ASN A 23 2.35 -7.61 -2.38
C ASN A 23 3.51 -7.41 -3.38
N TYR A 24 4.73 -7.16 -2.89
CA TYR A 24 5.92 -7.14 -3.75
C TYR A 24 6.24 -8.51 -4.35
N ALA A 25 6.12 -9.58 -3.58
CA ALA A 25 6.32 -10.95 -4.06
C ALA A 25 5.31 -11.32 -5.15
N ARG A 26 4.03 -10.97 -4.95
CA ARG A 26 2.96 -11.12 -5.94
C ARG A 26 3.25 -10.35 -7.21
N ALA A 27 3.60 -9.06 -7.11
CA ALA A 27 3.92 -8.24 -8.28
C ALA A 27 5.10 -8.81 -9.06
N ARG A 28 6.13 -9.30 -8.36
CA ARG A 28 7.28 -9.96 -8.96
C ARG A 28 6.92 -11.25 -9.69
N ALA A 29 6.10 -12.11 -9.09
CA ALA A 29 5.71 -13.40 -9.66
C ALA A 29 4.80 -13.24 -10.89
N VAL A 30 3.93 -12.24 -10.86
CA VAL A 30 2.90 -12.01 -11.86
C VAL A 30 3.42 -11.20 -13.05
N GLY A 31 4.44 -10.36 -12.84
CA GLY A 31 5.11 -9.60 -13.90
C GLY A 31 4.30 -8.45 -14.51
N HIS A 32 3.13 -8.13 -13.94
CA HIS A 32 2.32 -6.97 -14.31
C HIS A 32 1.85 -6.17 -13.09
N VAL A 33 1.29 -4.99 -13.35
CA VAL A 33 0.89 -4.01 -12.34
C VAL A 33 -0.21 -4.57 -11.44
N ILE A 34 -0.04 -4.44 -10.13
CA ILE A 34 -1.03 -4.76 -9.10
C ILE A 34 -1.51 -3.45 -8.46
N ARG A 35 -2.80 -3.36 -8.16
CA ARG A 35 -3.38 -2.32 -7.30
C ARG A 35 -3.88 -2.99 -6.03
N ASP A 36 -3.51 -2.43 -4.88
CA ASP A 36 -3.99 -2.88 -3.60
C ASP A 36 -4.36 -1.70 -2.71
N GLU A 37 -5.31 -1.92 -1.81
CA GLU A 37 -5.61 -0.98 -0.75
C GLU A 37 -5.01 -1.52 0.54
N GLU A 38 -4.09 -0.76 1.11
CA GLU A 38 -3.34 -1.13 2.31
C GLU A 38 -3.66 -0.09 3.39
N SER A 39 -3.81 -0.52 4.64
CA SER A 39 -3.86 0.39 5.77
C SER A 39 -2.63 0.17 6.62
N THR A 40 -1.91 1.23 6.98
CA THR A 40 -0.78 1.13 7.90
C THR A 40 -0.89 2.18 8.99
N GLU A 41 -0.47 1.80 10.19
CA GLU A 41 -0.27 2.71 11.33
C GLU A 41 1.12 3.39 11.28
N GLY A 42 1.96 3.10 10.28
CA GLY A 42 3.34 3.59 10.28
C GLY A 42 4.02 3.63 8.93
N PHE A 43 4.16 4.84 8.39
CA PHE A 43 5.43 5.30 7.82
C PHE A 43 6.15 6.31 8.76
N ASP A 44 5.44 6.87 9.75
CA ASP A 44 5.96 7.70 10.85
C ASP A 44 4.88 7.80 11.95
N ALA A 45 4.80 6.83 12.88
CA ALA A 45 3.96 6.82 14.09
C ALA A 45 2.66 7.67 14.03
N ALA A 46 1.90 7.51 12.95
CA ALA A 46 0.81 8.39 12.55
C ALA A 46 -0.51 7.70 12.91
N PRO A 47 -1.63 8.44 13.01
CA PRO A 47 -2.93 7.80 13.04
C PRO A 47 -3.10 6.83 11.86
N LEU A 48 -3.91 5.78 12.06
CA LEU A 48 -4.24 4.79 11.02
C LEU A 48 -4.49 5.49 9.67
N THR A 49 -3.59 5.24 8.72
CA THR A 49 -3.64 5.86 7.39
C THR A 49 -4.00 4.81 6.36
N PHE A 50 -4.98 5.13 5.52
CA PHE A 50 -5.38 4.27 4.41
C PHE A 50 -4.64 4.70 3.15
N PHE A 51 -3.99 3.76 2.49
CA PHE A 51 -3.29 3.96 1.24
C PHE A 51 -3.93 3.15 0.12
N GLU A 52 -4.05 3.80 -1.03
CA GLU A 52 -4.23 3.11 -2.29
C GLU A 52 -2.88 3.01 -2.98
N THR A 53 -2.35 1.80 -3.11
CA THR A 53 -1.01 1.53 -3.63
C THR A 53 -1.11 0.88 -5.02
N THR A 54 -0.34 1.40 -5.98
CA THR A 54 -0.09 0.77 -7.28
C THR A 54 1.35 0.27 -7.30
N ILE A 55 1.54 -1.02 -7.57
CA ILE A 55 2.84 -1.70 -7.54
C ILE A 55 3.13 -2.21 -8.95
N SER A 56 4.19 -1.67 -9.56
CA SER A 56 4.60 -1.99 -10.92
C SER A 56 5.95 -2.72 -10.90
N PRO A 57 6.02 -3.99 -11.32
CA PRO A 57 7.30 -4.66 -11.52
C PRO A 57 8.01 -4.05 -12.74
N LEU A 58 9.29 -3.76 -12.60
CA LEU A 58 10.14 -3.32 -13.70
C LEU A 58 10.92 -4.54 -14.20
N VAL A 59 10.48 -5.06 -15.34
CA VAL A 59 11.05 -6.23 -15.99
C VAL A 59 12.18 -5.84 -16.95
N ALA A 60 13.27 -6.58 -16.91
CA ALA A 60 14.33 -6.50 -17.89
C ALA A 60 13.90 -7.10 -19.23
N ARG A 61 14.72 -6.87 -20.25
CA ARG A 61 14.49 -7.37 -21.61
C ARG A 61 14.42 -8.90 -21.70
N ASP A 62 15.05 -9.60 -20.76
CA ASP A 62 15.03 -11.06 -20.64
C ASP A 62 13.79 -11.60 -19.90
N GLY A 63 12.87 -10.72 -19.48
CA GLY A 63 11.65 -11.08 -18.75
C GLY A 63 11.83 -11.21 -17.23
N ASN A 64 13.03 -11.01 -16.70
CA ASN A 64 13.27 -11.04 -15.25
C ASN A 64 12.87 -9.72 -14.60
N THR A 65 12.07 -9.76 -13.53
CA THR A 65 11.77 -8.58 -12.71
C THR A 65 13.03 -8.13 -11.97
N VAL A 66 13.48 -6.90 -12.24
CA VAL A 66 14.71 -6.32 -11.66
C VAL A 66 14.39 -5.39 -10.49
N TYR A 67 13.29 -4.65 -10.57
CA TYR A 67 12.90 -3.67 -9.54
C TYR A 67 11.39 -3.65 -9.33
N ILE A 68 10.97 -3.02 -8.23
CA ILE A 68 9.57 -2.72 -7.93
C ILE A 68 9.42 -1.20 -7.84
N CYS A 69 8.41 -0.65 -8.50
CA CYS A 69 8.00 0.74 -8.37
C CYS A 69 6.62 0.79 -7.69
N GLY A 70 6.57 1.27 -6.45
CA GLY A 70 5.34 1.48 -5.69
C GLY A 70 4.93 2.95 -5.70
N ILE A 71 3.64 3.22 -5.92
CA ILE A 71 3.03 4.55 -5.77
C ILE A 71 1.87 4.40 -4.79
N SER A 72 1.98 5.02 -3.62
CA SER A 72 0.94 5.01 -2.59
C SER A 72 0.29 6.39 -2.47
N ARG A 73 -1.04 6.41 -2.48
CA ARG A 73 -1.86 7.62 -2.28
C ARG A 73 -2.62 7.49 -0.98
N ASP A 74 -2.49 8.48 -0.09
CA ASP A 74 -3.33 8.58 1.10
C ASP A 74 -4.80 8.83 0.68
N ILE A 75 -5.69 7.93 1.13
CA ILE A 75 -7.14 7.95 0.89
C ILE A 75 -7.94 8.06 2.20
N THR A 76 -7.29 8.38 3.32
CA THR A 76 -7.91 8.44 4.65
C THR A 76 -9.08 9.41 4.68
N ALA A 77 -8.91 10.61 4.13
CA ALA A 77 -9.98 11.61 4.04
C ALA A 77 -11.18 11.12 3.22
N ARG A 78 -10.92 10.41 2.11
CA ARG A 78 -11.96 9.83 1.24
C ARG A 78 -12.75 8.77 2.01
N ARG A 79 -12.08 7.84 2.68
CA ARG A 79 -12.70 6.77 3.48
C ARG A 79 -13.58 7.32 4.61
N SER A 80 -13.10 8.33 5.32
CA SER A 80 -13.86 8.97 6.40
C SER A 80 -15.15 9.63 5.89
N ALA A 81 -15.10 10.29 4.73
CA ALA A 81 -16.28 10.90 4.12
C ALA A 81 -17.32 9.85 3.67
N GLU A 82 -16.85 8.75 3.06
CA GLU A 82 -17.72 7.62 2.66
C GLU A 82 -18.43 6.99 3.88
N LEU A 83 -17.70 6.80 4.99
CA LEU A 83 -18.28 6.26 6.21
C LEU A 83 -19.34 7.19 6.83
N ALA A 84 -19.05 8.49 6.91
CA ALA A 84 -20.00 9.47 7.43
C ALA A 84 -21.28 9.56 6.57
N LEU A 85 -21.13 9.47 5.25
CA LEU A 85 -22.27 9.42 4.33
C LEU A 85 -23.10 8.15 4.56
N LYS A 86 -22.45 6.99 4.69
CA LYS A 86 -23.13 5.72 4.96
C LYS A 86 -23.92 5.76 6.27
N GLN A 87 -23.31 6.23 7.35
CA GLN A 87 -23.97 6.36 8.66
C GLN A 87 -25.15 7.34 8.62
N THR A 88 -25.03 8.42 7.85
CA THR A 88 -26.13 9.38 7.68
C THR A 88 -27.30 8.72 6.95
N ASN A 89 -27.03 7.97 5.87
CA ASN A 89 -28.06 7.26 5.11
C ASN A 89 -28.76 6.18 5.95
N GLU A 90 -28.00 5.41 6.74
CA GLU A 90 -28.55 4.40 7.66
C GLU A 90 -29.46 5.02 8.74
N ARG A 91 -29.16 6.24 9.19
CA ARG A 91 -29.99 6.97 10.17
C ARG A 91 -31.25 7.58 9.56
N LEU A 92 -31.27 7.82 8.26
CA LEU A 92 -32.40 8.42 7.53
C LEU A 92 -33.33 7.37 6.90
N ALA A 93 -32.91 6.10 6.86
CA ALA A 93 -33.71 4.96 6.43
C ALA A 93 -34.64 4.47 7.56
#